data_AF-A0A1J0R707-F1
#
_entry.id   AF-A0A1J0R707-F1
#
_cell.length_a   1.000
_cell.length_b   1.000
_cell.length_c   1.000
_cell.angle_alpha   90.00
_cell.angle_beta   90.00
_cell.angle_gamma   90.00
#
_symmetry.space_group_name_H-M   'P 1'
#
loop_
_entity.id
_entity.type
_entity.pdbx_description
1 polymer ?
#
loop_
_entity_poly.entity_id
_entity_poly.type
_entity_poly.pdbx_seq_one_letter_code
_entity_poly.pdbx_strand_id
1 'polypeptide(L)'
;MCGKAAELMVALVLAMPHVSFAERDIINGQEFDTLCGFFRLAQRIRTLLDEMKGTSKVDVVIQKEKISDILFGTTAGDASKMVWKPLREMDCGKDSGNPTFEAGSTLVRDIICLCERRDLQQPSKKLCYEENTKHLDSSRWGDSAAHGKTWDDLKAKCEEVHEKGIPTQAEFQKRKDKLKAGIKERTDPTRREHLYTYGGGKEYGLQTCSGTPTQYDGVCVLYPRGSEQDNASGIKWLVELERLVKEVEKITKDEGTSKHTKPSSDGEPSMDAKPNSNLKPSTEGGSPTERSDEPRENRNPDAQTTTTTETQTGLTTARPPEEQKSSAKIILQCIWVFLFWLFV
;
A
#
# COMPACT_ATOMS: atom_id res chain seq x y z
N MET A 1 38.88 5.94 49.90
CA MET A 1 37.48 5.44 49.72
C MET A 1 37.33 4.88 48.31
N CYS A 2 37.68 3.61 48.06
CA CYS A 2 37.67 3.04 46.70
C CYS A 2 37.28 1.54 46.73
N GLY A 3 36.06 1.25 47.17
CA GLY A 3 35.59 -0.14 47.34
C GLY A 3 34.07 -0.37 47.27
N LYS A 4 33.27 0.68 47.02
CA LYS A 4 31.79 0.58 46.91
C LYS A 4 31.23 0.95 45.53
N ALA A 5 32.10 1.30 44.56
CA ALA A 5 31.69 1.62 43.20
C ALA A 5 31.56 0.37 42.30
N ALA A 6 32.32 -0.70 42.60
CA ALA A 6 32.35 -1.91 41.77
C ALA A 6 31.08 -2.76 41.90
N GLU A 7 30.61 -3.03 43.14
CA GLU A 7 29.43 -3.86 43.40
C GLU A 7 28.15 -3.29 42.74
N LEU A 8 28.02 -1.97 42.72
CA LEU A 8 26.88 -1.27 42.12
C LEU A 8 26.82 -1.41 40.58
N MET A 9 27.98 -1.53 39.92
CA MET A 9 28.04 -1.79 38.47
C MET A 9 27.69 -3.24 38.12
N VAL A 10 28.07 -4.22 38.97
CA VAL A 10 27.72 -5.64 38.77
C VAL A 10 26.21 -5.86 38.98
N ALA A 11 25.63 -5.22 40.00
CA ALA A 11 24.19 -5.32 40.28
C ALA A 11 23.31 -4.79 39.13
N LEU A 12 23.75 -3.73 38.43
CA LEU A 12 22.95 -3.11 37.36
C LEU A 12 22.88 -3.97 36.08
N VAL A 13 23.90 -4.79 35.82
CA VAL A 13 23.95 -5.68 34.64
C VAL A 13 23.00 -6.88 34.79
N LEU A 14 22.79 -7.37 36.01
CA LEU A 14 21.93 -8.54 36.29
C LEU A 14 20.43 -8.22 36.42
N ALA A 15 20.06 -6.94 36.35
CA ALA A 15 18.67 -6.48 36.52
C ALA A 15 17.99 -6.05 35.20
N MET A 16 18.71 -6.03 34.07
CA MET A 16 18.05 -5.98 32.77
C MET A 16 17.48 -7.36 32.44
N PRO A 17 16.22 -7.48 31.98
CA PRO A 17 15.79 -8.73 31.38
C PRO A 17 16.65 -8.96 30.13
N HIS A 18 17.37 -10.08 30.08
CA HIS A 18 17.92 -10.60 28.83
C HIS A 18 16.76 -11.02 27.92
N VAL A 19 16.10 -10.02 27.31
CA VAL A 19 15.39 -10.21 26.06
C VAL A 19 16.48 -10.62 25.07
N SER A 20 16.59 -11.93 24.85
CA SER A 20 17.42 -12.45 23.79
C SER A 20 16.84 -11.95 22.48
N PHE A 21 17.45 -10.89 21.94
CA PHE A 21 17.41 -10.57 20.52
C PHE A 21 18.19 -11.63 19.72
N ALA A 22 17.74 -12.88 19.87
CA ALA A 22 17.64 -13.77 18.74
C ALA A 22 16.61 -13.11 17.80
N GLU A 23 17.12 -12.22 16.95
CA GLU A 23 16.35 -11.48 15.98
C GLU A 23 15.62 -12.50 15.11
N ARG A 24 14.30 -12.64 15.34
CA ARG A 24 13.50 -13.63 14.63
C ARG A 24 13.50 -13.25 13.17
N ASP A 25 14.07 -14.13 12.36
CA ASP A 25 14.55 -13.88 11.00
C ASP A 25 13.38 -13.85 9.99
N ILE A 26 12.42 -12.96 10.28
CA ILE A 26 11.16 -12.73 9.59
C ILE A 26 11.36 -11.56 8.63
N ILE A 27 11.62 -11.88 7.36
CA ILE A 27 11.64 -10.89 6.28
C ILE A 27 10.26 -10.24 6.19
N ASN A 28 10.19 -8.93 5.98
CA ASN A 28 8.96 -8.15 5.79
C ASN A 28 8.00 -8.07 6.99
N GLY A 29 8.39 -8.47 8.21
CA GLY A 29 7.52 -8.36 9.39
C GLY A 29 7.01 -6.93 9.65
N GLN A 30 7.92 -5.94 9.68
CA GLN A 30 7.56 -4.53 9.90
C GLN A 30 6.77 -3.92 8.73
N GLU A 31 7.01 -4.40 7.52
CA GLU A 31 6.30 -3.97 6.31
C GLU A 31 4.86 -4.50 6.31
N PHE A 32 4.68 -5.77 6.68
CA PHE A 32 3.39 -6.40 6.85
C PHE A 32 2.56 -5.74 7.96
N ASP A 33 3.14 -5.50 9.14
CA ASP A 33 2.49 -4.75 10.22
C ASP A 33 2.00 -3.36 9.76
N THR A 34 2.78 -2.71 8.89
CA THR A 34 2.46 -1.40 8.32
C THR A 34 1.31 -1.49 7.32
N LEU A 35 1.31 -2.45 6.39
CA LEU A 35 0.23 -2.64 5.41
C LEU A 35 -1.06 -3.20 6.04
N CYS A 36 -0.96 -4.17 6.95
CA CYS A 36 -2.08 -4.58 7.82
C CYS A 36 -2.65 -3.37 8.60
N GLY A 37 -1.82 -2.41 8.95
CA GLY A 37 -2.23 -1.17 9.57
C GLY A 37 -3.16 -0.32 8.69
N PHE A 38 -2.98 -0.30 7.38
CA PHE A 38 -3.91 0.35 6.44
C PHE A 38 -5.15 -0.51 6.18
N PHE A 39 -5.00 -1.84 6.16
CA PHE A 39 -6.13 -2.77 6.03
C PHE A 39 -7.11 -2.61 7.20
N ARG A 40 -6.62 -2.61 8.44
CA ARG A 40 -7.44 -2.37 9.64
C ARG A 40 -8.13 -1.01 9.62
N LEU A 41 -7.45 0.02 9.11
CA LEU A 41 -8.03 1.35 8.92
C LEU A 41 -9.22 1.29 7.93
N ALA A 42 -9.04 0.65 6.78
CA ALA A 42 -10.10 0.47 5.78
C ALA A 42 -11.29 -0.35 6.31
N GLN A 43 -11.05 -1.41 7.10
CA GLN A 43 -12.13 -2.15 7.76
C GLN A 43 -12.86 -1.32 8.81
N ARG A 44 -12.15 -0.51 9.62
CA ARG A 44 -12.78 0.43 10.57
C ARG A 44 -13.66 1.46 9.86
N ILE A 45 -13.26 1.95 8.67
CA ILE A 45 -14.13 2.80 7.84
C ILE A 45 -15.37 2.01 7.39
N ARG A 46 -15.21 0.76 6.95
CA ARG A 46 -16.32 -0.10 6.50
C ARG A 46 -17.36 -0.31 7.61
N THR A 47 -16.94 -0.70 8.81
CA THR A 47 -17.81 -0.89 9.97
C THR A 47 -18.50 0.41 10.39
N LEU A 48 -17.78 1.53 10.42
CA LEU A 48 -18.35 2.85 10.71
C LEU A 48 -19.48 3.20 9.71
N LEU A 49 -19.30 2.91 8.43
CA LEU A 49 -20.32 3.07 7.39
C LEU A 49 -21.48 2.04 7.48
N ASP A 50 -21.38 0.99 8.28
CA ASP A 50 -22.51 0.11 8.64
C ASP A 50 -23.28 0.63 9.87
N GLU A 51 -22.62 1.39 10.75
CA GLU A 51 -23.22 1.95 11.98
C GLU A 51 -23.89 3.33 11.80
N MET A 52 -23.51 4.09 10.76
CA MET A 52 -23.99 5.46 10.53
C MET A 52 -25.49 5.53 10.21
N LYS A 53 -26.21 6.38 10.95
CA LYS A 53 -27.67 6.58 10.84
C LYS A 53 -27.99 8.02 10.47
N GLY A 54 -28.28 8.26 9.19
CA GLY A 54 -28.67 9.56 8.65
C GLY A 54 -28.08 9.83 7.27
N THR A 55 -26.84 9.39 7.05
CA THR A 55 -26.21 9.35 5.72
C THR A 55 -27.05 8.51 4.73
N SER A 56 -27.12 8.90 3.45
CA SER A 56 -27.97 8.18 2.49
C SER A 56 -27.45 6.77 2.21
N LYS A 57 -28.38 5.83 1.96
CA LYS A 57 -28.04 4.45 1.64
C LYS A 57 -27.18 4.33 0.37
N VAL A 58 -27.30 5.29 -0.55
CA VAL A 58 -26.51 5.34 -1.79
C VAL A 58 -25.06 5.72 -1.48
N ASP A 59 -24.83 6.76 -0.68
CA ASP A 59 -23.48 7.21 -0.29
C ASP A 59 -22.74 6.10 0.49
N VAL A 60 -23.44 5.44 1.42
CA VAL A 60 -22.90 4.30 2.19
C VAL A 60 -22.44 3.15 1.27
N VAL A 61 -23.19 2.85 0.21
CA VAL A 61 -22.80 1.83 -0.78
C VAL A 61 -21.58 2.27 -1.58
N ILE A 62 -21.58 3.50 -2.11
CA ILE A 62 -20.46 4.05 -2.88
C ILE A 62 -19.16 4.07 -2.05
N GLN A 63 -19.22 4.47 -0.78
CA GLN A 63 -18.03 4.46 0.08
C GLN A 63 -17.53 3.04 0.38
N LYS A 64 -18.41 2.03 0.48
CA LYS A 64 -18.02 0.62 0.64
C LYS A 64 -17.47 0.01 -0.64
N GLU A 65 -17.94 0.45 -1.80
CA GLU A 65 -17.37 0.10 -3.11
C GLU A 65 -15.93 0.63 -3.24
N LYS A 66 -15.68 1.91 -2.92
CA LYS A 66 -14.31 2.47 -2.83
C LYS A 66 -13.38 1.66 -1.92
N ILE A 67 -13.89 1.14 -0.79
CA ILE A 67 -13.09 0.27 0.10
C ILE A 67 -12.73 -1.05 -0.59
N SER A 68 -13.66 -1.67 -1.34
CA SER A 68 -13.35 -2.87 -2.12
C SER A 68 -12.30 -2.58 -3.19
N ASP A 69 -12.43 -1.46 -3.90
CA ASP A 69 -11.49 -1.03 -4.94
C ASP A 69 -10.09 -0.71 -4.40
N ILE A 70 -9.98 -0.08 -3.23
CA ILE A 70 -8.69 0.18 -2.54
C ILE A 70 -8.01 -1.13 -2.13
N LEU A 71 -8.79 -2.11 -1.64
CA LEU A 71 -8.25 -3.36 -1.12
C LEU A 71 -7.92 -4.36 -2.23
N PHE A 72 -8.85 -4.62 -3.14
CA PHE A 72 -8.79 -5.71 -4.13
C PHE A 72 -8.84 -5.23 -5.59
N GLY A 73 -9.21 -3.97 -5.83
CA GLY A 73 -9.37 -3.41 -7.17
C GLY A 73 -10.78 -3.54 -7.74
N THR A 74 -11.06 -2.76 -8.78
CA THR A 74 -12.40 -2.58 -9.35
C THR A 74 -13.05 -3.90 -9.75
N THR A 75 -14.29 -4.09 -9.31
CA THR A 75 -15.11 -5.33 -9.39
C THR A 75 -14.64 -6.53 -8.55
N ALA A 76 -13.47 -6.49 -7.91
CA ALA A 76 -13.03 -7.56 -7.01
C ALA A 76 -13.57 -7.36 -5.58
N GLY A 77 -14.29 -8.36 -5.08
CA GLY A 77 -14.79 -8.39 -3.69
C GLY A 77 -13.84 -9.05 -2.68
N ASP A 78 -12.83 -9.76 -3.17
CA ASP A 78 -11.85 -10.53 -2.40
C ASP A 78 -10.66 -10.96 -3.31
N ALA A 79 -9.60 -11.49 -2.70
CA ALA A 79 -8.37 -11.90 -3.40
C ALA A 79 -8.55 -13.05 -4.41
N SER A 80 -9.58 -13.88 -4.26
CA SER A 80 -9.89 -14.97 -5.22
C SER A 80 -10.57 -14.47 -6.51
N LYS A 81 -11.06 -13.23 -6.49
CA LYS A 81 -11.64 -12.53 -7.65
C LYS A 81 -10.71 -11.51 -8.28
N MET A 82 -9.50 -11.32 -7.74
CA MET A 82 -8.49 -10.43 -8.30
C MET A 82 -7.90 -11.00 -9.60
N VAL A 83 -7.62 -10.12 -10.56
CA VAL A 83 -6.98 -10.47 -11.85
C VAL A 83 -5.47 -10.42 -11.69
N TRP A 84 -4.87 -11.57 -11.40
CA TRP A 84 -3.42 -11.76 -11.33
C TRP A 84 -2.82 -11.92 -12.73
N LYS A 85 -1.56 -11.53 -12.89
CA LYS A 85 -0.79 -11.70 -14.13
C LYS A 85 -0.17 -13.11 -14.18
N PRO A 86 0.39 -13.54 -15.32
CA PRO A 86 1.06 -14.84 -15.40
C PRO A 86 2.36 -14.93 -14.56
N LEU A 87 3.00 -13.80 -14.25
CA LEU A 87 4.29 -13.73 -13.56
C LEU A 87 4.24 -12.72 -12.42
N ARG A 88 4.93 -13.04 -11.31
CA ARG A 88 4.90 -12.25 -10.07
C ARG A 88 5.40 -10.83 -10.25
N GLU A 89 6.51 -10.69 -10.96
CA GLU A 89 7.15 -9.41 -11.25
C GLU A 89 6.28 -8.46 -12.10
N MET A 90 5.18 -8.95 -12.70
CA MET A 90 4.19 -8.10 -13.38
C MET A 90 3.12 -7.51 -12.43
N ASP A 91 2.98 -8.05 -11.21
CA ASP A 91 2.04 -7.59 -10.18
C ASP A 91 2.76 -6.93 -8.98
N CYS A 92 3.97 -7.41 -8.66
CA CYS A 92 4.81 -6.92 -7.56
C CYS A 92 5.91 -5.94 -8.04
N GLY A 93 6.16 -5.87 -9.35
CA GLY A 93 7.00 -4.86 -9.99
C GLY A 93 8.36 -5.33 -10.51
N LYS A 94 8.82 -4.64 -11.56
CA LYS A 94 10.05 -4.91 -12.32
C LYS A 94 10.58 -3.64 -12.99
N ASP A 95 11.83 -3.32 -12.71
CA ASP A 95 12.60 -2.22 -13.32
C ASP A 95 13.67 -2.74 -14.32
N SER A 96 13.80 -4.07 -14.45
CA SER A 96 14.80 -4.71 -15.31
C SER A 96 14.32 -4.89 -16.76
N GLY A 97 14.60 -3.90 -17.62
CA GLY A 97 14.35 -3.99 -19.07
C GLY A 97 12.95 -3.55 -19.50
N ASN A 98 12.53 -3.93 -20.71
CA ASN A 98 11.27 -3.48 -21.32
C ASN A 98 10.35 -4.69 -21.60
N PRO A 99 9.07 -4.68 -21.18
CA PRO A 99 8.41 -3.66 -20.35
C PRO A 99 8.84 -3.71 -18.88
N THR A 100 8.76 -2.54 -18.23
CA THR A 100 8.75 -2.39 -16.77
C THR A 100 7.34 -2.64 -16.22
N PHE A 101 7.25 -2.90 -14.92
CA PHE A 101 5.99 -3.14 -14.21
C PHE A 101 6.00 -2.51 -12.82
N GLU A 102 4.84 -2.03 -12.38
CA GLU A 102 4.68 -1.25 -11.15
C GLU A 102 3.57 -1.86 -10.26
N ALA A 103 3.77 -1.82 -8.95
CA ALA A 103 2.80 -2.24 -7.94
C ALA A 103 2.12 -1.01 -7.29
N GLY A 104 1.50 -1.14 -6.10
CA GLY A 104 0.76 -0.02 -5.49
C GLY A 104 -0.66 0.18 -6.02
N SER A 105 -1.14 -0.74 -6.87
CA SER A 105 -2.47 -0.67 -7.49
C SER A 105 -3.61 -0.99 -6.52
N THR A 106 -3.39 -1.93 -5.59
CA THR A 106 -4.38 -2.43 -4.61
C THR A 106 -3.65 -2.93 -3.36
N LEU A 107 -4.17 -2.68 -2.16
CA LEU A 107 -3.45 -2.97 -0.91
C LEU A 107 -3.20 -4.47 -0.69
N VAL A 108 -4.17 -5.33 -1.04
CA VAL A 108 -4.06 -6.79 -0.80
C VAL A 108 -3.04 -7.44 -1.72
N ARG A 109 -2.87 -6.92 -2.94
CA ARG A 109 -1.78 -7.33 -3.84
C ARG A 109 -0.43 -7.09 -3.22
N ASP A 110 -0.19 -5.88 -2.73
CA ASP A 110 1.11 -5.50 -2.16
C ASP A 110 1.42 -6.31 -0.89
N ILE A 111 0.40 -6.64 -0.07
CA ILE A 111 0.55 -7.55 1.07
C ILE A 111 0.98 -8.96 0.62
N ILE A 112 0.34 -9.54 -0.40
CA ILE A 112 0.73 -10.86 -0.94
C ILE A 112 2.13 -10.81 -1.56
N CYS A 113 2.48 -9.71 -2.25
CA CYS A 113 3.82 -9.44 -2.79
C CYS A 113 4.92 -9.31 -1.73
N LEU A 114 4.58 -8.99 -0.47
CA LEU A 114 5.51 -9.03 0.65
C LEU A 114 5.59 -10.40 1.33
N CYS A 115 4.52 -11.20 1.29
CA CYS A 115 4.36 -12.33 2.22
C CYS A 115 4.34 -13.72 1.58
N GLU A 116 4.14 -13.85 0.28
CA GLU A 116 4.30 -15.12 -0.44
C GLU A 116 5.67 -15.21 -1.11
N ARG A 117 6.22 -16.43 -1.32
CA ARG A 117 7.51 -16.66 -1.99
C ARG A 117 7.38 -17.51 -3.25
N ARG A 118 8.32 -17.35 -4.17
CA ARG A 118 8.64 -18.33 -5.22
C ARG A 118 9.45 -19.51 -4.63
N ASP A 119 9.27 -20.69 -5.22
CA ASP A 119 10.06 -21.91 -5.00
C ASP A 119 11.59 -21.71 -5.09
N LEU A 120 12.47 -22.52 -4.47
CA LEU A 120 12.26 -23.66 -3.55
C LEU A 120 13.42 -23.81 -2.52
N GLN A 121 14.34 -22.85 -2.42
CA GLN A 121 15.55 -23.03 -1.61
C GLN A 121 15.26 -22.94 -0.10
N GLN A 122 15.43 -24.09 0.58
CA GLN A 122 15.42 -24.20 2.04
C GLN A 122 16.82 -23.97 2.65
N PRO A 123 16.92 -23.56 3.93
CA PRO A 123 15.82 -23.18 4.82
C PRO A 123 15.26 -21.80 4.47
N SER A 124 13.97 -21.73 4.15
CA SER A 124 13.30 -20.49 3.79
C SER A 124 13.06 -19.64 5.03
N LYS A 125 13.78 -18.51 5.16
CA LYS A 125 13.47 -17.46 6.15
C LYS A 125 11.97 -17.12 6.13
N LYS A 126 11.40 -16.91 7.32
CA LYS A 126 9.97 -16.64 7.51
C LYS A 126 9.58 -15.33 6.83
N LEU A 127 8.35 -15.23 6.32
CA LEU A 127 7.86 -14.04 5.63
C LEU A 127 6.69 -13.42 6.38
N CYS A 128 6.78 -12.15 6.77
CA CYS A 128 5.74 -11.36 7.44
C CYS A 128 5.32 -11.80 8.85
N TYR A 129 5.21 -13.11 9.13
CA TYR A 129 4.90 -13.66 10.46
C TYR A 129 5.59 -15.01 10.68
N GLU A 130 5.63 -15.46 11.93
CA GLU A 130 6.48 -16.56 12.43
C GLU A 130 6.15 -17.93 11.80
N GLU A 131 4.86 -18.21 11.56
CA GLU A 131 4.40 -19.48 11.00
C GLU A 131 4.45 -19.52 9.46
N ASN A 132 4.70 -18.39 8.79
CA ASN A 132 4.58 -18.30 7.34
C ASN A 132 5.78 -18.93 6.61
N THR A 133 5.55 -20.15 6.15
CA THR A 133 6.46 -20.94 5.31
C THR A 133 5.86 -21.23 3.92
N LYS A 134 4.76 -20.56 3.56
CA LYS A 134 4.08 -20.74 2.27
C LYS A 134 4.97 -20.30 1.10
N HIS A 135 4.90 -21.10 0.05
CA HIS A 135 5.50 -20.86 -1.26
C HIS A 135 4.47 -21.20 -2.33
N LEU A 136 4.49 -20.45 -3.42
CA LEU A 136 3.69 -20.72 -4.60
C LEU A 136 4.65 -20.93 -5.78
N ASP A 137 4.46 -22.02 -6.52
CA ASP A 137 5.17 -22.24 -7.78
C ASP A 137 4.90 -21.05 -8.69
N SER A 138 5.97 -20.52 -9.29
CA SER A 138 5.87 -19.48 -10.31
C SER A 138 4.94 -19.79 -11.47
N SER A 139 4.75 -21.06 -11.85
CA SER A 139 3.77 -21.47 -12.86
C SER A 139 2.32 -21.19 -12.44
N ARG A 140 2.09 -21.01 -11.13
CA ARG A 140 0.79 -20.80 -10.49
C ARG A 140 0.57 -19.38 -9.98
N TRP A 141 1.44 -18.40 -10.28
CA TRP A 141 1.19 -17.02 -9.83
C TRP A 141 -0.13 -16.44 -10.39
N GLY A 142 -0.62 -16.90 -11.54
CA GLY A 142 -1.94 -16.55 -12.07
C GLY A 142 -3.14 -17.24 -11.38
N ASP A 143 -2.93 -18.10 -10.37
CA ASP A 143 -3.98 -18.85 -9.68
C ASP A 143 -4.66 -18.00 -8.60
N SER A 144 -5.70 -17.25 -8.98
CA SER A 144 -6.49 -16.45 -8.04
C SER A 144 -7.03 -17.28 -6.85
N ALA A 145 -7.33 -18.57 -7.04
CA ALA A 145 -7.84 -19.43 -5.96
C ALA A 145 -6.74 -19.84 -4.95
N ALA A 146 -5.48 -19.88 -5.36
CA ALA A 146 -4.34 -19.93 -4.44
C ALA A 146 -4.21 -18.62 -3.66
N HIS A 147 -4.25 -17.47 -4.34
CA HIS A 147 -4.18 -16.14 -3.72
C HIS A 147 -5.29 -15.85 -2.71
N GLY A 148 -6.50 -16.37 -2.94
CA GLY A 148 -7.57 -16.36 -1.93
C GLY A 148 -7.15 -17.02 -0.61
N LYS A 149 -6.56 -18.21 -0.69
CA LYS A 149 -6.10 -18.98 0.49
C LYS A 149 -4.81 -18.45 1.12
N THR A 150 -3.99 -17.74 0.34
CA THR A 150 -2.85 -16.98 0.91
C THR A 150 -3.38 -15.74 1.64
N TRP A 151 -4.38 -15.06 1.06
CA TRP A 151 -5.02 -13.89 1.68
C TRP A 151 -5.79 -14.22 2.96
N ASP A 152 -6.57 -15.30 3.03
CA ASP A 152 -7.36 -15.60 4.22
C ASP A 152 -6.50 -15.73 5.50
N ASP A 153 -5.34 -16.40 5.40
CA ASP A 153 -4.36 -16.50 6.51
C ASP A 153 -3.71 -15.14 6.84
N LEU A 154 -3.33 -14.36 5.81
CA LEU A 154 -2.72 -13.03 5.98
C LEU A 154 -3.72 -12.04 6.61
N LYS A 155 -4.98 -12.11 6.20
CA LYS A 155 -6.09 -11.33 6.72
C LYS A 155 -6.31 -11.65 8.20
N ALA A 156 -6.36 -12.93 8.56
CA ALA A 156 -6.50 -13.35 9.96
C ALA A 156 -5.38 -12.72 10.82
N LYS A 157 -4.13 -12.76 10.36
CA LYS A 157 -2.99 -12.10 11.02
C LYS A 157 -3.12 -10.56 11.07
N CYS A 158 -3.63 -9.92 10.03
CA CYS A 158 -3.95 -8.49 10.08
C CYS A 158 -5.06 -8.14 11.09
N GLU A 159 -6.01 -9.06 11.36
CA GLU A 159 -7.19 -8.85 12.20
C GLU A 159 -6.96 -9.19 13.70
N GLU A 160 -5.85 -9.83 14.07
CA GLU A 160 -5.45 -10.11 15.48
C GLU A 160 -5.36 -8.82 16.34
N VAL A 161 -5.16 -7.65 15.73
CA VAL A 161 -5.06 -6.35 16.43
C VAL A 161 -6.38 -5.57 16.32
N HIS A 162 -7.18 -5.56 17.38
CA HIS A 162 -8.45 -4.84 17.42
C HIS A 162 -8.28 -3.34 17.77
N GLU A 163 -8.12 -2.53 16.75
CA GLU A 163 -8.15 -1.06 16.83
C GLU A 163 -9.60 -0.52 16.97
N LYS A 164 -9.81 0.58 17.71
CA LYS A 164 -11.15 1.15 17.97
C LYS A 164 -11.20 2.66 17.71
N GLY A 165 -12.41 3.17 17.50
CA GLY A 165 -12.68 4.60 17.28
C GLY A 165 -12.62 5.01 15.81
N ILE A 166 -13.18 6.20 15.53
CA ILE A 166 -13.29 6.77 14.18
C ILE A 166 -11.89 6.95 13.57
N PRO A 167 -11.62 6.40 12.37
CA PRO A 167 -10.40 6.68 11.60
C PRO A 167 -10.19 8.18 11.35
N THR A 168 -8.96 8.67 11.51
CA THR A 168 -8.61 10.09 11.29
C THR A 168 -7.44 10.25 10.33
N GLN A 169 -7.37 11.41 9.67
CA GLN A 169 -6.27 11.80 8.79
C GLN A 169 -4.93 11.86 9.55
N ALA A 170 -4.94 12.24 10.83
CA ALA A 170 -3.74 12.20 11.68
C ALA A 170 -3.25 10.77 11.95
N GLU A 171 -4.17 9.82 12.14
CA GLU A 171 -3.85 8.40 12.28
C GLU A 171 -3.32 7.81 10.96
N PHE A 172 -3.97 8.16 9.84
CA PHE A 172 -3.54 7.78 8.50
C PHE A 172 -2.12 8.32 8.20
N GLN A 173 -1.87 9.60 8.45
CA GLN A 173 -0.55 10.21 8.18
C GLN A 173 0.55 9.52 8.98
N LYS A 174 0.31 9.21 10.27
CA LYS A 174 1.26 8.45 11.11
C LYS A 174 1.56 7.05 10.56
N ARG A 175 0.66 6.43 9.80
CA ARG A 175 0.90 5.17 9.08
C ARG A 175 1.62 5.41 7.76
N LYS A 176 1.28 6.47 7.03
CA LYS A 176 1.96 6.93 5.81
C LYS A 176 3.44 7.23 6.08
N ASP A 177 3.77 7.91 7.17
CA ASP A 177 5.15 8.22 7.57
C ASP A 177 5.99 6.96 7.83
N LYS A 178 5.39 5.92 8.44
CA LYS A 178 6.05 4.59 8.59
C LYS A 178 6.34 3.93 7.25
N LEU A 179 5.35 3.93 6.34
CA LEU A 179 5.49 3.40 4.98
C LEU A 179 6.62 4.15 4.23
N LYS A 180 6.59 5.48 4.22
CA LYS A 180 7.63 6.35 3.61
C LYS A 180 9.04 6.05 4.12
N ALA A 181 9.20 5.78 5.42
CA ALA A 181 10.49 5.48 6.04
C ALA A 181 11.02 4.08 5.65
N GLY A 182 10.12 3.10 5.45
CA GLY A 182 10.49 1.76 4.98
C GLY A 182 10.78 1.68 3.48
N ILE A 183 10.16 2.54 2.67
CA ILE A 183 10.42 2.69 1.23
C ILE A 183 11.86 3.18 0.99
N LYS A 184 12.55 2.62 -0.02
CA LYS A 184 13.93 2.94 -0.38
C LYS A 184 14.08 3.38 -1.83
N GLU A 185 14.90 4.41 -2.03
CA GLU A 185 15.40 4.83 -3.35
C GLU A 185 16.51 3.91 -3.83
N ARG A 186 16.59 3.74 -5.16
CA ARG A 186 17.67 2.96 -5.79
C ARG A 186 18.98 3.76 -5.68
N THR A 187 20.03 3.13 -5.17
CA THR A 187 21.35 3.74 -4.96
C THR A 187 22.22 3.80 -6.22
N ASP A 188 21.72 3.36 -7.38
CA ASP A 188 22.40 3.44 -8.67
C ASP A 188 22.15 4.81 -9.34
N PRO A 189 23.15 5.70 -9.42
CA PRO A 189 22.98 7.03 -10.02
C PRO A 189 22.90 7.01 -11.56
N THR A 190 23.20 5.87 -12.20
CA THR A 190 23.16 5.70 -13.66
C THR A 190 21.76 5.33 -14.15
N ARG A 191 20.98 4.64 -13.32
CA ARG A 191 19.58 4.29 -13.56
C ARG A 191 18.66 5.10 -12.65
N ARG A 192 18.31 6.31 -13.09
CA ARG A 192 17.30 7.18 -12.44
C ARG A 192 15.86 6.67 -12.68
N GLU A 193 15.69 5.36 -12.71
CA GLU A 193 14.56 4.70 -13.34
C GLU A 193 13.45 4.47 -12.30
N HIS A 194 12.55 5.45 -12.26
CA HIS A 194 11.10 5.37 -12.01
C HIS A 194 10.52 4.69 -10.77
N LEU A 195 11.21 3.80 -10.05
CA LEU A 195 10.61 2.94 -9.03
C LEU A 195 11.33 2.96 -7.67
N TYR A 196 10.53 2.86 -6.61
CA TYR A 196 10.96 2.77 -5.21
C TYR A 196 10.70 1.37 -4.63
N THR A 197 11.66 0.77 -3.92
CA THR A 197 11.52 -0.59 -3.34
C THR A 197 10.91 -0.56 -1.93
N TYR A 198 10.02 -1.49 -1.63
CA TYR A 198 9.51 -1.80 -0.29
C TYR A 198 9.56 -3.32 -0.04
N GLY A 199 9.93 -3.77 1.15
CA GLY A 199 10.19 -5.19 1.44
C GLY A 199 11.67 -5.59 1.34
N GLY A 200 11.97 -6.89 1.41
CA GLY A 200 13.31 -7.44 1.65
C GLY A 200 14.31 -7.20 0.51
N GLY A 201 15.61 -7.18 0.84
CA GLY A 201 16.68 -6.71 -0.07
C GLY A 201 16.87 -5.19 -0.06
N LYS A 202 16.45 -4.53 1.03
CA LYS A 202 16.45 -3.06 1.23
C LYS A 202 17.83 -2.44 1.10
N GLU A 203 18.87 -3.21 1.40
CA GLU A 203 20.26 -2.74 1.41
C GLU A 203 20.86 -2.54 0.00
N TYR A 204 20.22 -3.06 -1.07
CA TYR A 204 20.80 -3.05 -2.42
C TYR A 204 19.94 -2.42 -3.53
N GLY A 205 18.68 -2.07 -3.28
CA GLY A 205 17.82 -1.38 -4.26
C GLY A 205 17.45 -2.25 -5.48
N LEU A 206 16.63 -3.27 -5.22
CA LEU A 206 16.29 -4.36 -6.15
C LEU A 206 15.73 -3.91 -7.50
N GLN A 207 15.93 -4.75 -8.52
CA GLN A 207 15.44 -4.59 -9.89
C GLN A 207 14.14 -5.36 -10.16
N THR A 208 13.88 -6.45 -9.42
CA THR A 208 12.73 -7.33 -9.68
C THR A 208 12.13 -7.88 -8.38
N CYS A 209 10.81 -7.79 -8.20
CA CYS A 209 10.14 -8.44 -7.08
C CYS A 209 9.64 -9.85 -7.43
N SER A 210 10.55 -10.67 -7.99
CA SER A 210 10.28 -12.04 -8.47
C SER A 210 10.01 -13.06 -7.36
N GLY A 211 10.12 -12.65 -6.08
CA GLY A 211 9.96 -13.54 -4.92
C GLY A 211 11.19 -14.40 -4.63
N THR A 212 12.26 -14.27 -5.42
CA THR A 212 13.51 -15.03 -5.28
C THR A 212 14.58 -14.16 -4.60
N PRO A 213 15.18 -14.55 -3.47
CA PRO A 213 16.22 -13.74 -2.83
C PRO A 213 17.54 -13.85 -3.61
N THR A 214 17.91 -12.79 -4.33
CA THR A 214 19.22 -12.68 -5.02
C THR A 214 19.84 -11.29 -4.79
N GLN A 215 20.92 -10.94 -5.50
CA GLN A 215 21.50 -9.59 -5.46
C GLN A 215 20.59 -8.53 -6.13
N TYR A 216 19.74 -8.94 -7.08
CA TYR A 216 18.90 -8.03 -7.87
C TYR A 216 17.39 -8.31 -7.72
N ASP A 217 17.03 -9.45 -7.16
CA ASP A 217 15.66 -9.90 -6.97
C ASP A 217 15.34 -10.12 -5.48
N GLY A 218 14.05 -10.01 -5.11
CA GLY A 218 13.62 -10.31 -3.75
C GLY A 218 12.11 -10.47 -3.55
N VAL A 219 11.73 -10.61 -2.28
CA VAL A 219 10.33 -10.62 -1.82
C VAL A 219 9.96 -9.18 -1.43
N CYS A 220 9.48 -8.44 -2.41
CA CYS A 220 9.32 -6.99 -2.33
C CYS A 220 8.12 -6.48 -3.15
N VAL A 221 7.98 -5.16 -3.17
CA VAL A 221 7.04 -4.37 -3.97
C VAL A 221 7.83 -3.21 -4.59
N LEU A 222 7.70 -2.95 -5.90
CA LEU A 222 8.23 -1.75 -6.55
C LEU A 222 7.09 -0.75 -6.83
N TYR A 223 7.15 0.43 -6.21
CA TYR A 223 6.16 1.50 -6.33
C TYR A 223 6.59 2.58 -7.33
N PRO A 224 5.66 3.25 -8.04
CA PRO A 224 5.95 4.43 -8.87
C PRO A 224 6.64 5.55 -8.07
N ARG A 225 7.57 6.29 -8.69
CA ARG A 225 8.25 7.44 -8.07
C ARG A 225 7.22 8.50 -7.67
N GLY A 226 7.04 8.68 -6.35
CA GLY A 226 6.34 9.83 -5.78
C GLY A 226 7.09 11.15 -5.96
N SER A 227 6.65 12.20 -5.27
CA SER A 227 7.38 13.48 -5.25
C SER A 227 8.59 13.43 -4.32
N GLU A 228 9.53 14.36 -4.49
CA GLU A 228 10.72 14.49 -3.63
C GLU A 228 10.37 14.71 -2.14
N GLN A 229 9.17 15.22 -1.84
CA GLN A 229 8.65 15.40 -0.48
C GLN A 229 7.76 14.22 -0.02
N ASP A 230 7.27 13.39 -0.95
CA ASP A 230 6.35 12.29 -0.69
C ASP A 230 6.64 11.10 -1.62
N ASN A 231 7.72 10.36 -1.33
CA ASN A 231 8.12 9.15 -2.06
C ASN A 231 7.00 8.08 -2.18
N ALA A 232 6.01 8.10 -1.29
CA ALA A 232 4.83 7.24 -1.33
C ALA A 232 3.67 7.77 -2.20
N SER A 233 3.75 8.97 -2.79
CA SER A 233 2.62 9.58 -3.52
C SER A 233 2.29 8.90 -4.86
N GLY A 234 3.14 8.01 -5.36
CA GLY A 234 2.86 7.17 -6.52
C GLY A 234 1.95 5.96 -6.23
N ILE A 235 1.68 5.67 -4.96
CA ILE A 235 0.94 4.47 -4.54
C ILE A 235 -0.57 4.74 -4.63
N LYS A 236 -1.22 4.19 -5.66
CA LYS A 236 -2.64 4.46 -5.98
C LYS A 236 -3.59 4.14 -4.81
N TRP A 237 -3.50 2.95 -4.19
CA TRP A 237 -4.40 2.59 -3.09
C TRP A 237 -4.23 3.50 -1.86
N LEU A 238 -3.02 4.02 -1.64
CA LEU A 238 -2.69 4.89 -0.52
C LEU A 238 -3.32 6.26 -0.70
N VAL A 239 -3.23 6.84 -1.90
CA VAL A 239 -3.83 8.14 -2.25
C VAL A 239 -5.37 8.07 -2.15
N GLU A 240 -5.98 6.99 -2.65
CA GLU A 240 -7.43 6.80 -2.53
C GLU A 240 -7.90 6.56 -1.09
N LEU A 241 -7.11 5.85 -0.27
CA LEU A 241 -7.38 5.68 1.16
C LEU A 241 -7.21 7.00 1.94
N GLU A 242 -6.23 7.84 1.60
CA GLU A 242 -6.05 9.18 2.18
C GLU A 242 -7.29 10.05 1.95
N ARG A 243 -7.79 10.03 0.70
CA ARG A 243 -9.04 10.71 0.32
C ARG A 243 -10.25 10.18 1.08
N LEU A 244 -10.41 8.85 1.14
CA LEU A 244 -11.55 8.22 1.82
C LEU A 244 -11.56 8.52 3.33
N VAL A 245 -10.40 8.46 4.00
CA VAL A 245 -10.26 8.82 5.42
C VAL A 245 -10.73 10.27 5.64
N LYS A 246 -10.29 11.19 4.79
CA LYS A 246 -10.66 12.62 4.85
C LYS A 246 -12.16 12.86 4.60
N GLU A 247 -12.77 12.12 3.66
CA GLU A 247 -14.22 12.16 3.42
C GLU A 247 -15.00 11.68 4.67
N VAL A 248 -14.62 10.55 5.26
CA VAL A 248 -15.35 9.93 6.39
C VAL A 248 -15.13 10.68 7.72
N GLU A 249 -13.93 11.21 7.96
CA GLU A 249 -13.68 12.09 9.12
C GLU A 249 -14.48 13.40 9.02
N LYS A 250 -14.79 13.88 7.79
CA LYS A 250 -15.69 15.02 7.62
C LYS A 250 -17.14 14.65 7.96
N ILE A 251 -17.69 13.60 7.33
CA ILE A 251 -19.11 13.23 7.50
C ILE A 251 -19.43 12.92 8.98
N THR A 252 -18.49 12.29 9.71
CA THR A 252 -18.69 12.01 11.14
C THR A 252 -18.70 13.25 12.02
N LYS A 253 -17.92 14.30 11.69
CA LYS A 253 -17.98 15.61 12.36
C LYS A 253 -19.26 16.36 12.03
N ASP A 254 -19.71 16.30 10.77
CA ASP A 254 -20.95 16.93 10.32
C ASP A 254 -22.19 16.27 10.98
N GLU A 255 -22.25 14.93 11.06
CA GLU A 255 -23.30 14.20 11.81
C GLU A 255 -23.27 14.53 13.32
N GLY A 256 -22.09 14.62 13.93
CA GLY A 256 -21.95 14.97 15.34
C GLY A 256 -22.42 16.40 15.66
N THR A 257 -22.20 17.33 14.74
CA THR A 257 -22.66 18.72 14.86
C THR A 257 -24.17 18.81 14.66
N SER A 258 -24.72 18.12 13.65
CA SER A 258 -26.17 18.09 13.37
C SER A 258 -26.99 17.58 14.56
N LYS A 259 -26.51 16.57 15.28
CA LYS A 259 -27.17 16.00 16.48
C LYS A 259 -27.26 16.98 17.67
N HIS A 260 -26.56 18.12 17.65
CA HIS A 260 -26.66 19.15 18.69
C HIS A 260 -27.64 20.29 18.38
N THR A 261 -28.15 20.42 17.15
CA THR A 261 -29.19 21.41 16.82
C THR A 261 -30.57 20.93 17.29
N LYS A 262 -30.79 20.99 18.61
CA LYS A 262 -32.10 20.74 19.22
C LYS A 262 -33.11 21.78 18.68
N PRO A 263 -34.27 21.39 18.12
CA PRO A 263 -35.30 22.36 17.77
C PRO A 263 -35.85 22.99 19.05
N SER A 264 -35.79 24.32 19.18
CA SER A 264 -36.46 25.05 20.28
C SER A 264 -37.96 25.14 19.97
N SER A 265 -38.66 24.04 20.21
CA SER A 265 -40.10 23.91 20.00
C SER A 265 -40.88 24.47 21.20
N ASP A 266 -40.79 25.78 21.39
CA ASP A 266 -41.68 26.52 22.29
C ASP A 266 -42.93 26.93 21.50
N GLY A 267 -44.00 26.13 21.59
CA GLY A 267 -45.36 26.66 21.44
C GLY A 267 -45.71 27.49 22.67
N GLU A 268 -46.72 28.35 22.70
CA GLU A 268 -47.93 28.53 21.87
C GLU A 268 -48.49 29.95 22.18
N PRO A 269 -49.67 30.42 21.68
CA PRO A 269 -50.57 29.88 20.65
C PRO A 269 -50.96 30.92 19.56
N SER A 270 -51.90 30.52 18.70
CA SER A 270 -52.60 31.37 17.71
C SER A 270 -53.41 32.54 18.30
N MET A 271 -53.52 33.64 17.54
CA MET A 271 -54.79 34.39 17.41
C MET A 271 -54.96 34.98 16.00
N ASP A 272 -56.21 35.00 15.51
CA ASP A 272 -56.61 35.48 14.19
C ASP A 272 -56.57 37.01 14.04
N ALA A 273 -56.10 37.50 12.88
CA ALA A 273 -56.40 38.85 12.41
C ALA A 273 -56.33 38.95 10.87
N LYS A 274 -57.49 39.11 10.23
CA LYS A 274 -57.63 39.68 8.87
C LYS A 274 -58.70 40.77 8.94
N PRO A 275 -58.46 41.96 8.36
CA PRO A 275 -59.17 42.21 7.09
C PRO A 275 -58.37 43.01 6.03
N ASN A 276 -58.77 42.73 4.80
CA ASN A 276 -58.56 43.41 3.50
C ASN A 276 -58.09 44.88 3.47
N SER A 277 -57.29 45.19 2.44
CA SER A 277 -57.64 46.23 1.45
C SER A 277 -57.12 45.86 0.05
N ASN A 278 -57.65 46.50 -1.01
CA ASN A 278 -57.35 46.17 -2.42
C ASN A 278 -56.34 47.17 -3.02
N LEU A 279 -55.55 46.73 -4.01
CA LEU A 279 -55.31 47.48 -5.26
C LEU A 279 -54.60 46.61 -6.34
N LYS A 280 -54.84 46.93 -7.61
CA LYS A 280 -54.44 46.22 -8.85
C LYS A 280 -54.77 47.13 -10.06
N PRO A 281 -54.29 46.88 -11.29
CA PRO A 281 -52.96 46.50 -11.78
C PRO A 281 -52.21 47.69 -12.45
N SER A 282 -51.01 47.43 -12.98
CA SER A 282 -50.52 48.06 -14.23
C SER A 282 -49.91 46.98 -15.15
N THR A 283 -49.71 47.30 -16.43
CA THR A 283 -49.47 46.35 -17.54
C THR A 283 -48.15 46.67 -18.28
N GLU A 284 -47.80 45.85 -19.27
CA GLU A 284 -46.71 46.02 -20.27
C GLU A 284 -45.29 45.71 -19.76
N GLY A 285 -44.39 45.10 -20.55
CA GLY A 285 -44.56 44.47 -21.87
C GLY A 285 -43.19 44.01 -22.46
N GLY A 286 -43.19 43.07 -23.42
CA GLY A 286 -41.99 42.73 -24.22
C GLY A 286 -41.63 41.24 -24.36
N SER A 287 -41.50 40.78 -25.61
CA SER A 287 -40.99 39.47 -26.10
C SER A 287 -40.82 39.57 -27.63
N PRO A 288 -40.22 38.61 -28.38
CA PRO A 288 -39.51 37.37 -28.02
C PRO A 288 -37.96 37.58 -28.13
N THR A 289 -37.02 36.79 -28.70
CA THR A 289 -36.88 35.52 -29.49
C THR A 289 -35.37 35.14 -29.42
N GLU A 290 -34.80 33.97 -29.76
CA GLU A 290 -35.22 32.66 -30.33
C GLU A 290 -34.80 31.51 -29.35
N ARG A 291 -34.89 30.17 -29.54
CA ARG A 291 -34.70 29.21 -30.67
C ARG A 291 -33.22 29.03 -31.12
N SER A 292 -32.72 27.86 -31.58
CA SER A 292 -33.27 26.48 -31.61
C SER A 292 -32.14 25.41 -31.65
N ASP A 293 -32.37 24.29 -30.95
CA ASP A 293 -32.02 22.87 -31.25
C ASP A 293 -30.60 22.34 -31.61
N GLU A 294 -30.38 21.11 -31.14
CA GLU A 294 -29.39 20.08 -31.54
C GLU A 294 -29.61 19.62 -33.02
N PRO A 295 -28.66 18.93 -33.71
CA PRO A 295 -28.51 17.48 -33.47
C PRO A 295 -27.12 16.84 -33.76
N ARG A 296 -27.08 15.52 -33.52
CA ARG A 296 -25.96 14.57 -33.43
C ARG A 296 -25.24 14.12 -34.74
N GLU A 297 -24.09 13.47 -34.48
CA GLU A 297 -23.65 12.14 -34.99
C GLU A 297 -22.61 11.96 -36.13
N ASN A 298 -21.69 11.02 -35.88
CA ASN A 298 -20.90 10.16 -36.77
C ASN A 298 -20.02 10.75 -37.90
N ARG A 299 -18.70 10.51 -37.79
CA ARG A 299 -18.04 9.39 -38.52
C ARG A 299 -16.58 9.12 -38.08
N ASN A 300 -16.16 7.87 -38.22
CA ASN A 300 -14.78 7.42 -38.41
C ASN A 300 -14.68 6.81 -39.83
N PRO A 301 -13.50 6.71 -40.47
CA PRO A 301 -12.94 5.36 -40.64
C PRO A 301 -11.40 5.23 -40.72
N ASP A 302 -10.97 4.03 -40.33
CA ASP A 302 -9.79 3.19 -40.68
C ASP A 302 -8.64 3.68 -41.60
N ALA A 303 -7.43 3.25 -41.23
CA ALA A 303 -6.40 2.76 -42.16
C ALA A 303 -5.49 1.70 -41.47
N GLN A 304 -5.10 0.65 -42.22
CA GLN A 304 -4.23 -0.45 -41.75
C GLN A 304 -2.78 -0.28 -42.22
N THR A 305 -1.83 -0.96 -41.58
CA THR A 305 -0.61 -1.50 -42.21
C THR A 305 -0.08 -2.68 -41.40
N THR A 306 0.42 -3.72 -42.08
CA THR A 306 0.97 -4.95 -41.48
C THR A 306 2.30 -5.29 -42.15
N THR A 307 3.32 -5.63 -41.36
CA THR A 307 4.56 -6.25 -41.88
C THR A 307 5.04 -7.34 -40.92
N THR A 308 5.39 -8.50 -41.48
CA THR A 308 5.93 -9.66 -40.74
C THR A 308 7.23 -10.10 -41.44
N THR A 309 8.30 -10.34 -40.67
CA THR A 309 9.49 -11.05 -41.17
C THR A 309 10.08 -11.90 -40.04
N GLU A 310 10.55 -13.10 -40.38
CA GLU A 310 11.05 -14.10 -39.45
C GLU A 310 12.60 -14.22 -39.45
N THR A 311 13.08 -15.18 -38.65
CA THR A 311 14.22 -16.11 -38.91
C THR A 311 15.60 -15.93 -38.24
N GLN A 312 15.92 -16.97 -37.46
CA GLN A 312 17.16 -17.77 -37.43
C GLN A 312 18.40 -17.43 -36.55
N THR A 313 18.76 -18.45 -35.74
CA THR A 313 20.11 -18.92 -35.34
C THR A 313 21.23 -17.92 -35.03
N GLY A 314 21.39 -17.63 -33.74
CA GLY A 314 22.40 -18.26 -32.86
C GLY A 314 23.87 -18.38 -33.31
N LEU A 315 24.77 -17.93 -32.43
CA LEU A 315 26.14 -18.43 -32.31
C LEU A 315 26.67 -18.28 -30.88
N THR A 316 27.37 -19.28 -30.36
CA THR A 316 28.01 -19.26 -29.04
C THR A 316 29.36 -18.55 -29.10
N THR A 317 29.59 -17.57 -28.23
CA THR A 317 30.92 -16.97 -28.03
C THR A 317 31.22 -16.81 -26.54
N ALA A 318 32.20 -17.59 -26.05
CA ALA A 318 32.75 -17.42 -24.73
C ALA A 318 33.68 -16.18 -24.68
N ARG A 319 33.82 -15.57 -23.50
CA ARG A 319 34.87 -14.58 -23.20
C ARG A 319 35.71 -15.04 -22.00
N PRO A 320 36.98 -14.59 -21.89
CA PRO A 320 37.99 -15.23 -21.05
C PRO A 320 37.88 -14.84 -19.56
N PRO A 321 38.48 -15.64 -18.65
CA PRO A 321 38.43 -15.40 -17.21
C PRO A 321 39.65 -14.60 -16.71
N GLU A 322 39.45 -13.35 -16.29
CA GLU A 322 40.37 -12.69 -15.34
C GLU A 322 39.67 -11.57 -14.54
N GLU A 323 39.89 -11.57 -13.20
CA GLU A 323 39.61 -10.54 -12.16
C GLU A 323 39.22 -11.12 -10.77
N GLN A 324 39.50 -12.40 -10.45
CA GLN A 324 39.43 -12.90 -9.05
C GLN A 324 40.66 -12.49 -8.21
N LYS A 325 40.90 -11.19 -8.01
CA LYS A 325 42.04 -10.66 -7.20
C LYS A 325 41.72 -9.47 -6.28
N SER A 326 40.53 -9.39 -5.68
CA SER A 326 40.21 -8.28 -4.75
C SER A 326 39.41 -8.63 -3.46
N SER A 327 39.30 -9.91 -3.08
CA SER A 327 38.58 -10.33 -1.86
C SER A 327 39.48 -10.68 -0.66
N ALA A 328 40.57 -11.41 -0.89
CA ALA A 328 41.41 -11.96 0.19
C ALA A 328 42.10 -10.90 1.07
N LYS A 329 42.38 -9.70 0.54
CA LYS A 329 43.14 -8.66 1.24
C LYS A 329 42.34 -7.95 2.34
N ILE A 330 41.03 -7.80 2.17
CA ILE A 330 40.15 -7.11 3.12
C ILE A 330 39.88 -7.99 4.34
N ILE A 331 39.55 -9.27 4.10
CA ILE A 331 39.26 -10.26 5.16
C ILE A 331 40.44 -10.38 6.14
N LEU A 332 41.68 -10.37 5.62
CA LEU A 332 42.88 -10.49 6.45
C LEU A 332 43.12 -9.26 7.36
N GLN A 333 42.73 -8.04 6.93
CA GLN A 333 42.84 -6.86 7.78
C GLN A 333 41.83 -6.86 8.93
N CYS A 334 40.59 -7.32 8.70
CA CYS A 334 39.55 -7.38 9.74
C CYS A 334 39.94 -8.32 10.89
N ILE A 335 40.56 -9.47 10.59
CA ILE A 335 41.02 -10.44 11.60
C ILE A 335 42.12 -9.83 12.49
N TRP A 336 43.03 -9.04 11.91
CA TRP A 336 44.14 -8.44 12.66
C TRP A 336 43.68 -7.38 13.67
N VAL A 337 42.67 -6.59 13.32
CA VAL A 337 42.06 -5.60 14.24
C VAL A 337 41.33 -6.29 15.40
N PHE A 338 40.61 -7.39 15.12
CA PHE A 338 39.90 -8.15 16.16
C PHE A 338 40.83 -8.77 17.20
N LEU A 339 42.00 -9.30 16.78
CA LEU A 339 42.98 -9.86 17.70
C LEU A 339 43.65 -8.80 18.59
N PHE A 340 43.84 -7.58 18.08
CA PHE A 340 44.44 -6.48 18.85
C PHE A 340 43.54 -5.97 19.99
N TRP A 341 42.22 -6.16 19.89
CA TRP A 341 41.25 -5.76 20.92
C TRP A 341 41.00 -6.82 22.02
N LEU A 342 41.57 -8.01 21.90
CA LEU A 342 41.40 -9.11 22.88
C LEU A 342 42.58 -9.25 23.86
N PHE A 343 43.62 -8.41 23.73
CA PHE A 343 44.89 -8.54 24.47
C PHE A 343 45.47 -7.19 24.96
N VAL A 344 44.61 -6.22 25.28
CA VAL A 344 44.95 -4.93 25.91
C VAL A 344 44.02 -4.67 27.09
#